data_AF-A0AAV3Y3X9-F1
#
_entry.id   AF-A0AAV3Y3X9-F1
#
_cell.length_a   1.000
_cell.length_b   1.000
_cell.length_c   1.000
_cell.angle_alpha   90.00
_cell.angle_beta   90.00
_cell.angle_gamma   90.00
#
_symmetry.space_group_name_H-M   'P 1'
#
loop_
_entity.id
_entity.type
_entity.pdbx_description
1 polymer ?
#
loop_
_entity_poly.entity_id
_entity_poly.type
_entity_poly.pdbx_seq_one_letter_code
_entity_poly.pdbx_strand_id
1 'polypeptide(L)'
;MLCSLSEWQEDSAEDIFEKEILDVCKLETYMKLWQLVAAATCLNVRIMSVYPPKRQSCGRFLDRVIEPLPAVQQSNSNSKCTIIILWASTRDDMSEEYWVANHVEPIIQLSEPIDIVDAE
;
A
#
# COMPACT_ATOMS: atom_id res chain seq x y z
N MET A 1 0.95 -12.26 -37.88
CA MET A 1 1.77 -11.06 -37.62
C MET A 1 2.54 -11.37 -36.35
N LEU A 2 3.78 -11.86 -36.51
CA LEU A 2 4.64 -12.24 -35.40
C LEU A 2 5.41 -10.99 -34.98
N CYS A 3 5.16 -10.48 -33.78
CA CYS A 3 5.99 -9.42 -33.20
C CYS A 3 7.43 -9.96 -33.11
N SER A 4 8.36 -9.33 -33.82
CA SER A 4 9.78 -9.62 -33.71
C SER A 4 10.24 -9.23 -32.31
N LEU A 5 10.83 -10.18 -31.58
CA LEU A 5 11.45 -10.02 -30.26
C LEU A 5 12.61 -9.01 -30.21
N SER A 6 12.82 -8.19 -31.25
CA SER A 6 13.95 -7.29 -31.42
C SER A 6 13.71 -5.85 -30.93
N GLU A 7 12.57 -5.57 -30.29
CA GLU A 7 12.23 -4.24 -29.75
C GLU A 7 12.07 -4.23 -28.22
N TRP A 8 12.55 -5.26 -27.53
CA TRP A 8 12.76 -5.17 -26.09
C TRP A 8 14.06 -4.42 -25.87
N GLN A 9 13.99 -3.09 -25.88
CA GLN A 9 15.04 -2.29 -25.28
C GLN A 9 15.04 -2.68 -23.79
N GLU A 10 16.01 -3.50 -23.39
CA GLU A 10 16.23 -3.86 -22.00
C GLU A 10 16.63 -2.58 -21.26
N ASP A 11 15.62 -1.82 -20.80
CA ASP A 11 15.85 -0.74 -19.85
C ASP A 11 16.68 -1.33 -18.70
N SER A 12 17.81 -0.68 -18.39
CA SER A 12 18.62 -1.14 -17.28
C SER A 12 17.83 -1.03 -15.97
N ALA A 13 18.22 -1.78 -14.94
CA ALA A 13 17.59 -1.63 -13.62
C ALA A 13 17.68 -0.19 -13.10
N GLU A 14 18.73 0.55 -13.48
CA GLU A 14 18.93 1.96 -13.17
C GLU A 14 17.90 2.84 -13.90
N ASP A 15 17.69 2.61 -15.20
CA ASP A 15 16.69 3.35 -15.99
C ASP A 15 15.27 3.11 -15.47
N ILE A 16 14.95 1.86 -15.12
CA ILE A 16 13.65 1.52 -14.54
C ILE A 16 13.48 2.22 -13.19
N PHE A 17 14.49 2.14 -12.32
CA PHE A 17 14.44 2.78 -11.02
C PHE A 17 14.29 4.30 -11.14
N GLU A 18 15.07 4.95 -12.00
CA GLU A 18 14.99 6.40 -12.21
C GLU A 18 13.60 6.81 -12.71
N LYS A 19 13.08 6.12 -13.74
CA LYS A 19 11.72 6.37 -14.25
C LYS A 19 10.67 6.23 -13.15
N GLU A 20 10.73 5.16 -12.35
CA GLU A 20 9.77 4.94 -11.27
C GLU A 20 9.87 5.98 -10.15
N ILE A 21 11.08 6.36 -9.74
CA ILE A 21 11.27 7.38 -8.70
C ILE A 21 10.79 8.74 -9.17
N LEU A 22 11.14 9.14 -10.40
CA LEU A 22 10.69 10.40 -10.98
C LEU A 22 9.17 10.45 -11.12
N ASP A 23 8.53 9.33 -11.47
CA ASP A 23 7.07 9.24 -11.52
C ASP A 23 6.44 9.41 -10.14
N VAL A 24 6.97 8.75 -9.12
CA VAL A 24 6.48 8.86 -7.73
C VAL A 24 6.57 10.28 -7.19
N CYS A 25 7.56 11.06 -7.63
CA CYS A 25 7.70 12.46 -7.21
C CYS A 25 6.64 13.40 -7.81
N LYS A 26 5.83 12.95 -8.78
CA LYS A 26 4.75 13.75 -9.38
C LYS A 26 3.52 13.75 -8.47
N LEU A 27 2.87 14.91 -8.36
CA LEU A 27 1.59 15.04 -7.67
C LEU A 27 0.54 14.10 -8.29
N GLU A 28 -0.40 13.64 -7.46
CA GLU A 28 -1.51 12.77 -7.86
C GLU A 28 -1.11 11.38 -8.38
N THR A 29 0.14 10.96 -8.12
CA THR A 29 0.61 9.62 -8.46
C THR A 29 0.15 8.60 -7.42
N TYR A 30 -0.40 7.48 -7.88
CA TYR A 30 -0.82 6.39 -7.02
C TYR A 30 0.37 5.70 -6.36
N MET A 31 0.21 5.37 -5.08
CA MET A 31 1.17 4.57 -4.36
C MET A 31 1.17 3.12 -4.85
N LYS A 32 2.34 2.60 -5.22
CA LYS A 32 2.62 1.21 -5.58
C LYS A 32 3.03 0.40 -4.35
N LEU A 33 2.83 -0.92 -4.43
CA LEU A 33 3.15 -1.85 -3.34
C LEU A 33 4.62 -1.83 -2.90
N TRP A 34 5.56 -1.71 -3.83
CA TRP A 34 6.99 -1.71 -3.48
C TRP A 34 7.36 -0.54 -2.57
N GLN A 35 6.63 0.58 -2.67
CA GLN A 35 6.84 1.75 -1.80
C GLN A 35 6.46 1.43 -0.35
N LEU A 36 5.42 0.61 -0.14
CA LEU A 36 5.09 0.10 1.20
C LEU A 36 6.17 -0.84 1.75
N VAL A 37 6.77 -1.68 0.89
CA VAL A 37 7.89 -2.54 1.28
C VAL A 37 9.11 -1.70 1.67
N ALA A 38 9.41 -0.66 0.88
CA ALA A 38 10.47 0.30 1.18
C ALA A 38 10.19 1.02 2.51
N ALA A 39 8.96 1.53 2.71
CA ALA A 39 8.56 2.20 3.96
C ALA A 39 8.65 1.27 5.17
N ALA A 40 8.13 0.05 5.09
CA ALA A 40 8.24 -0.96 6.15
C ALA A 40 9.70 -1.23 6.52
N THR A 41 10.57 -1.33 5.52
CA THR A 41 12.01 -1.58 5.71
C THR A 41 12.73 -0.38 6.32
N CYS A 42 12.55 0.82 5.76
CA CYS A 42 13.24 2.03 6.23
C CYS A 42 12.81 2.44 7.64
N LEU A 43 11.52 2.27 7.97
CA LEU A 43 10.98 2.60 9.29
C LEU A 43 11.10 1.44 10.29
N ASN A 44 11.53 0.26 9.83
CA ASN A 44 11.57 -0.98 10.61
C ASN A 44 10.22 -1.30 11.30
N VAL A 45 9.12 -1.13 10.56
CA VAL A 45 7.75 -1.38 11.02
C VAL A 45 7.09 -2.51 10.24
N ARG A 46 6.15 -3.22 10.88
CA ARG A 46 5.25 -4.13 10.17
C ARG A 46 4.10 -3.32 9.58
N ILE A 47 3.78 -3.54 8.31
CA ILE A 47 2.60 -2.95 7.68
C ILE A 47 1.57 -4.05 7.40
N MET A 48 0.36 -3.88 7.90
CA MET A 48 -0.79 -4.73 7.59
C MET A 48 -1.66 -4.01 6.57
N SER A 49 -1.77 -4.59 5.39
CA SER A 49 -2.50 -4.04 4.26
C SER A 49 -3.85 -4.74 4.09
N VAL A 50 -4.93 -3.97 4.24
CA VAL A 50 -6.32 -4.42 4.18
C VAL A 50 -6.96 -3.95 2.87
N TYR A 51 -7.57 -4.86 2.12
CA TYR A 51 -8.22 -4.62 0.84
C TYR A 51 -9.69 -5.08 0.90
N PRO A 52 -10.59 -4.26 1.46
CA PRO A 52 -11.98 -4.63 1.61
C PRO A 52 -12.65 -4.77 0.24
N PRO A 53 -13.50 -5.78 0.05
CA PRO A 53 -14.43 -5.78 -1.07
C PRO A 53 -15.43 -4.62 -0.94
N LYS A 54 -15.95 -4.15 -2.07
CA LYS A 54 -16.91 -3.04 -2.12
C LYS A 54 -18.07 -3.31 -1.14
N ARG A 55 -18.29 -2.39 -0.19
CA ARG A 55 -19.39 -2.42 0.81
C ARG A 55 -19.33 -3.54 1.87
N GLN A 56 -18.18 -4.18 2.12
CA GLN A 56 -18.05 -5.15 3.23
C GLN A 56 -17.26 -4.58 4.42
N SER A 57 -17.59 -5.05 5.62
CA SER A 57 -16.89 -4.69 6.85
C SER A 57 -15.50 -5.34 6.90
N CYS A 58 -14.49 -4.58 7.34
CA CYS A 58 -13.07 -4.96 7.30
C CYS A 58 -12.68 -6.11 8.25
N GLY A 59 -13.63 -6.74 8.94
CA GLY A 59 -13.37 -7.60 10.11
C GLY A 59 -12.60 -8.90 9.86
N ARG A 60 -12.34 -9.27 8.60
CA ARG A 60 -11.63 -10.52 8.24
C ARG A 60 -10.53 -10.36 7.19
N PHE A 61 -10.28 -9.17 6.67
CA PHE A 61 -9.52 -8.99 5.43
C PHE A 61 -8.12 -8.45 5.70
N LEU A 62 -7.28 -9.28 6.33
CA LEU A 62 -5.84 -9.05 6.29
C LEU A 62 -5.30 -9.67 5.02
N ASP A 63 -5.24 -8.89 3.95
CA ASP A 63 -4.86 -9.43 2.65
C ASP A 63 -3.34 -9.58 2.51
N ARG A 64 -2.56 -8.66 3.08
CA ARG A 64 -1.09 -8.73 3.03
C ARG A 64 -0.45 -8.22 4.31
N VAL A 65 0.54 -8.96 4.81
CA VAL A 65 1.47 -8.49 5.84
C VAL A 65 2.82 -8.23 5.19
N ILE A 66 3.30 -7.01 5.33
CA ILE A 66 4.59 -6.56 4.81
C ILE A 66 5.54 -6.45 5.99
N GLU A 67 6.58 -7.25 5.95
CA GLU A 67 7.66 -7.25 6.95
C GLU A 67 8.87 -6.46 6.41
N PRO A 68 9.63 -5.77 7.28
CA PRO A 68 10.91 -5.16 6.92
C PRO A 68 11.86 -6.20 6.30
N LEU A 69 12.73 -5.79 5.36
CA LEU A 69 13.71 -6.72 4.79
C LEU A 69 14.69 -7.27 5.87
N PRO A 70 15.14 -8.53 5.76
CA PRO A 70 15.89 -9.23 6.81
C PRO A 70 17.17 -8.51 7.28
N ALA A 71 17.85 -7.79 6.38
CA ALA A 71 19.07 -7.05 6.70
C ALA A 71 18.86 -5.98 7.79
N VAL A 72 17.65 -5.44 7.91
CA VAL A 72 17.29 -4.41 8.90
C VAL A 72 16.73 -5.04 10.19
N GLN A 73 16.07 -6.20 10.07
CA GLN A 73 15.40 -6.89 11.18
C GLN A 73 16.36 -7.36 12.29
N GLN A 74 17.63 -7.59 11.97
CA GLN A 74 18.62 -8.11 12.92
C GLN A 74 19.04 -7.08 13.99
N SER A 75 18.70 -5.80 13.81
CA SER A 75 19.18 -4.71 14.67
C SER A 75 18.33 -4.43 15.90
N ASN A 76 17.04 -4.81 15.93
CA ASN A 76 16.13 -4.40 17.01
C ASN A 76 15.11 -5.51 17.35
N SER A 77 15.31 -6.19 18.49
CA SER A 77 14.43 -7.24 19.01
C SER A 77 13.22 -6.72 19.80
N ASN A 78 13.01 -5.40 19.89
CA ASN A 78 11.99 -4.81 20.74
C ASN A 78 10.87 -4.18 19.90
N SER A 79 9.67 -4.78 20.02
CA SER A 79 8.37 -4.35 19.49
C SER A 79 8.38 -3.63 18.13
N LYS A 80 8.26 -4.40 17.03
CA LYS A 80 7.91 -3.82 15.73
C LYS A 80 6.56 -3.10 15.86
N CYS A 81 6.56 -1.78 15.75
CA CYS A 81 5.33 -1.01 15.58
C CYS A 81 4.58 -1.58 14.36
N THR A 82 3.27 -1.80 14.52
CA THR A 82 2.42 -2.31 13.45
C THR A 82 1.52 -1.19 12.97
N ILE A 83 1.66 -0.84 11.69
CA ILE A 83 0.80 0.13 11.01
C ILE A 83 -0.22 -0.67 10.20
N ILE A 84 -1.49 -0.32 10.33
CA ILE A 84 -2.56 -0.90 9.51
C ILE A 84 -2.92 0.15 8.46
N ILE A 85 -2.98 -0.25 7.20
CA ILE A 85 -3.45 0.59 6.09
C ILE A 85 -4.67 -0.07 5.45
N LEU A 86 -5.60 0.78 5.02
CA LEU A 86 -6.80 0.41 4.30
C LEU A 86 -6.69 0.90 2.86
N TRP A 87 -6.85 -0.01 1.91
CA TRP A 87 -7.03 0.34 0.52
C TRP A 87 -8.50 0.62 0.24
N ALA A 88 -8.85 1.85 -0.09
CA ALA A 88 -10.20 2.28 -0.40
C ALA A 88 -10.31 2.77 -1.86
N SER A 89 -11.53 3.04 -2.29
CA SER A 89 -11.81 3.73 -3.55
C SER A 89 -12.54 5.02 -3.24
N THR A 90 -12.11 6.12 -3.85
CA THR A 90 -12.87 7.38 -3.83
C THR A 90 -13.95 7.42 -4.92
N ARG A 91 -14.02 6.38 -5.75
CA ARG A 91 -14.98 6.24 -6.85
C ARG A 91 -16.18 5.40 -6.44
N ASP A 92 -17.37 5.98 -6.62
CA ASP A 92 -18.66 5.32 -6.37
C ASP A 92 -19.33 4.79 -7.66
N ASP A 93 -18.85 5.24 -8.82
CA ASP A 93 -19.42 5.01 -10.15
C ASP A 93 -19.10 3.63 -10.74
N MET A 94 -18.14 2.89 -10.17
CA MET A 94 -17.71 1.59 -10.68
C MET A 94 -18.65 0.46 -10.24
N SER A 95 -18.93 -0.51 -11.11
CA SER A 95 -19.57 -1.76 -10.68
C SER A 95 -18.65 -2.54 -9.73
N GLU A 96 -19.20 -3.50 -8.98
CA GLU A 96 -18.42 -4.31 -8.04
C GLU A 96 -17.34 -5.15 -8.76
N GLU A 97 -17.63 -5.64 -9.97
CA GLU A 97 -16.71 -6.44 -10.79
C GLU A 97 -15.47 -5.65 -11.25
N TYR A 98 -15.60 -4.34 -11.46
CA TYR A 98 -14.51 -3.46 -11.89
C TYR A 98 -14.01 -2.56 -10.77
N TRP A 99 -14.36 -2.86 -9.53
CA TRP A 99 -13.94 -2.06 -8.41
C TRP A 99 -12.43 -2.21 -8.18
N VAL A 100 -11.75 -1.07 -8.05
CA VAL A 100 -10.32 -0.99 -7.78
C VAL A 100 -10.11 0.00 -6.65
N ALA A 101 -9.45 -0.43 -5.59
CA ALA A 101 -8.95 0.48 -4.58
C ALA A 101 -7.79 1.30 -5.15
N ASN A 102 -7.94 2.63 -5.10
CA ASN A 102 -6.99 3.60 -5.61
C ASN A 102 -6.56 4.61 -4.53
N HIS A 103 -7.02 4.44 -3.30
CA HIS A 103 -6.78 5.33 -2.18
C HIS A 103 -6.24 4.56 -0.99
N VAL A 104 -5.32 5.15 -0.22
CA VAL A 104 -4.69 4.51 0.94
C VAL A 104 -4.94 5.36 2.18
N GLU A 105 -5.56 4.75 3.18
CA GLU A 105 -5.89 5.38 4.45
C GLU A 105 -5.17 4.66 5.60
N PRO A 106 -4.41 5.35 6.47
CA PRO A 106 -3.89 4.73 7.68
C PRO A 106 -5.03 4.48 8.67
N ILE A 107 -5.14 3.25 9.17
CA ILE A 107 -6.06 2.93 10.27
C ILE A 107 -5.35 3.23 11.58
N ILE A 108 -5.78 4.30 12.23
CA ILE A 108 -5.31 4.67 13.57
C ILE A 108 -6.13 3.87 14.57
N GLN A 109 -5.47 3.03 15.37
CA GLN A 109 -6.12 2.41 16.52
C GLN A 109 -6.38 3.50 17.55
N LEU A 110 -7.67 3.80 17.77
CA LEU A 110 -8.08 4.63 18.88
C LEU A 110 -7.88 3.84 20.16
N SER A 111 -7.02 4.34 21.05
CA SER A 111 -6.74 3.74 22.35
C SER A 111 -7.95 3.79 23.30
N GLU A 112 -8.92 4.65 23.01
CA GLU A 112 -10.15 4.83 23.79
C GLU A 112 -11.35 5.01 22.83
N PRO A 113 -12.56 4.54 23.19
CA PRO A 113 -13.77 4.83 22.41
C PRO A 113 -13.97 6.34 22.34
N ILE A 114 -14.15 6.88 21.12
CA ILE A 114 -14.61 8.25 20.96
C ILE A 114 -16.10 8.25 21.29
N ASP A 115 -16.49 8.95 22.36
CA ASP A 115 -17.90 9.28 22.60
C ASP A 115 -18.36 10.17 21.43
N ILE A 116 -19.07 9.58 20.47
CA ILE A 116 -19.73 10.34 19.42
C ILE A 116 -20.91 11.03 20.10
N VAL A 117 -20.72 12.29 20.48
CA VAL A 117 -21.82 13.14 20.92
C VAL A 117 -22.62 13.47 19.67
N ASP A 118 -23.82 12.90 19.57
CA ASP A 118 -24.77 13.24 18.51
C ASP A 118 -24.96 14.77 18.52
N ALA A 119 -24.58 15.42 17.42
CA ALA A 119 -24.87 16.84 17.23
C ALA A 119 -26.37 16.97 16.89
N GLU A 120 -27.14 17.49 17.85
CA GLU A 120 -28.56 17.87 17.69
C GLU A 120 -28.77 18.90 16.58
#